data_AF-A0A8T5DV34-F1
#
_entry.id   AF-A0A8T5DV34-F1
#
_cell.length_a   1.000
_cell.length_b   1.000
_cell.length_c   1.000
_cell.angle_alpha   90.00
_cell.angle_beta   90.00
_cell.angle_gamma   90.00
#
_symmetry.space_group_name_H-M   'P 1'
#
loop_
_entity.id
_entity.type
_entity.pdbx_description
1 polymer ?
#
loop_
_entity_poly.entity_id
_entity_poly.type
_entity_poly.pdbx_seq_one_letter_code
_entity_poly.pdbx_strand_id
1 'polypeptide(L)'
;MKSESPRVETTGVVQLQLEHMAKCLEVAFKANIPKPQRRRVVAKTADWTMLEKPWRSLVYIAMEEIEPPGDDEDKPSMSRQHRGSRRRTRGGGAQTPLDWLPSLEEIVLDTDSSEVFRLAVMLVNKQLKKDDWKDEYNSDEQALREYCLENGVEATWHKLAENTSLLGQFLAFPISKKKQKKSTKKTDISKARIDINDSE
;
A
#
# COMPACT_ATOMS: atom_id res chain seq x y z
N MET A 1 -21.19 12.68 -28.91
CA MET A 1 -20.06 13.24 -28.12
C MET A 1 -19.45 12.08 -27.38
N LYS A 2 -18.19 11.71 -27.70
CA LYS A 2 -17.49 10.60 -27.05
C LYS A 2 -17.03 11.07 -25.66
N SER A 3 -17.65 10.54 -24.61
CA SER A 3 -17.17 10.67 -23.24
C SER A 3 -15.99 9.71 -23.06
N GLU A 4 -14.79 10.16 -23.38
CA GLU A 4 -13.56 9.38 -23.23
C GLU A 4 -13.09 9.43 -21.76
N SER A 5 -13.74 8.55 -20.98
CA SER A 5 -13.31 7.79 -19.81
C SER A 5 -12.30 8.38 -18.79
N PRO A 6 -12.74 8.80 -17.59
CA PRO A 6 -11.86 9.04 -16.43
C PRO A 6 -11.18 7.75 -15.89
N ARG A 7 -11.67 6.57 -16.28
CA ARG A 7 -11.18 5.27 -15.80
C ARG A 7 -9.77 4.90 -16.27
N VAL A 8 -9.27 5.52 -17.35
CA VAL A 8 -7.95 5.20 -17.91
C VAL A 8 -6.85 5.92 -17.13
N GLU A 9 -7.05 7.18 -16.74
CA GLU A 9 -6.07 7.95 -15.96
C GLU A 9 -5.92 7.39 -14.54
N THR A 10 -7.02 7.02 -13.89
CA THR A 10 -6.99 6.39 -12.55
C THR A 10 -6.23 5.05 -12.57
N THR A 11 -6.38 4.26 -13.63
CA THR A 11 -5.59 3.00 -13.76
C THR A 11 -4.09 3.25 -13.91
N GLY A 12 -3.68 4.35 -14.56
CA GLY A 12 -2.26 4.71 -14.70
C GLY A 12 -1.63 5.13 -13.37
N VAL A 13 -2.34 5.96 -12.60
CA VAL A 13 -1.88 6.40 -11.27
C VAL A 13 -1.75 5.21 -10.31
N VAL A 14 -2.75 4.33 -10.27
CA VAL A 14 -2.72 3.13 -9.43
C VAL A 14 -1.56 2.21 -9.80
N GLN A 15 -1.27 2.02 -11.09
CA GLN A 15 -0.12 1.22 -11.54
C GLN A 15 1.22 1.81 -11.09
N LEU A 16 1.36 3.14 -11.13
CA LEU A 16 2.57 3.81 -10.64
C LEU A 16 2.73 3.64 -9.13
N GLN A 17 1.66 3.79 -8.35
CA GLN A 17 1.67 3.52 -6.91
C GLN A 17 2.09 2.08 -6.61
N LEU A 18 1.58 1.11 -7.37
CA LEU A 18 1.95 -0.31 -7.24
C LEU A 18 3.42 -0.57 -7.57
N GLU A 19 3.98 0.09 -8.58
CA GLU A 19 5.40 -0.02 -8.92
C GLU A 19 6.28 0.56 -7.81
N HIS A 20 5.95 1.74 -7.28
CA HIS A 20 6.68 2.35 -6.17
C HIS A 20 6.57 1.51 -4.89
N MET A 21 5.39 0.96 -4.60
CA MET A 21 5.17 0.05 -3.48
C MET A 21 6.04 -1.19 -3.61
N ALA A 22 6.09 -1.82 -4.79
CA ALA A 22 6.91 -2.98 -5.05
C ALA A 22 8.40 -2.70 -4.78
N LYS A 23 8.93 -1.58 -5.26
CA LYS A 23 10.32 -1.16 -5.03
C LYS A 23 10.59 -0.89 -3.55
N CYS A 24 9.64 -0.28 -2.82
CA CYS A 24 9.77 -0.06 -1.39
C CYS A 24 9.83 -1.38 -0.62
N LEU A 25 8.99 -2.36 -0.95
CA LEU A 25 9.01 -3.69 -0.34
C LEU A 25 10.29 -4.44 -0.68
N GLU A 26 10.75 -4.37 -1.93
CA GLU A 26 12.03 -4.97 -2.36
C GLU A 26 13.22 -4.40 -1.59
N VAL A 27 13.20 -3.10 -1.28
CA VAL A 27 14.21 -2.48 -0.42
C VAL A 27 14.03 -2.90 1.04
N ALA A 28 12.80 -2.91 1.56
CA ALA A 28 12.52 -3.25 2.95
C ALA A 28 12.98 -4.66 3.32
N PHE A 29 12.75 -5.63 2.43
CA PHE A 29 12.95 -7.06 2.71
C PHE A 29 14.18 -7.65 2.02
N LYS A 30 15.18 -6.82 1.68
CA LYS A 30 16.50 -7.34 1.29
C LYS A 30 17.11 -8.14 2.44
N ALA A 31 17.74 -9.27 2.12
CA ALA A 31 18.26 -10.24 3.09
C ALA A 31 19.20 -9.67 4.16
N ASN A 32 19.86 -8.53 3.89
CA ASN A 32 20.81 -7.89 4.80
C ASN A 32 20.22 -6.75 5.64
N ILE A 33 18.91 -6.49 5.57
CA ILE A 33 18.28 -5.38 6.29
C ILE A 33 17.42 -5.90 7.46
N PRO A 34 17.86 -5.70 8.70
CA PRO A 34 17.09 -6.13 9.87
C PRO A 34 15.87 -5.21 10.08
N LYS A 35 14.81 -5.76 10.69
CA LYS A 35 13.53 -5.07 10.97
C LYS A 35 13.68 -3.61 11.46
N PRO A 36 14.49 -3.30 12.50
CA PRO A 36 14.59 -1.93 13.02
C PRO A 36 15.18 -0.91 12.03
N GLN A 37 15.84 -1.39 10.98
CA GLN A 37 16.47 -0.53 9.98
C GLN A 37 15.61 -0.34 8.73
N ARG A 38 14.62 -1.21 8.46
CA ARG A 38 13.80 -1.19 7.24
C ARG A 38 13.19 0.18 6.98
N ARG A 39 12.49 0.74 7.98
CA ARG A 39 11.87 2.07 7.90
C ARG A 39 12.88 3.15 7.53
N ARG A 40 14.06 3.16 8.17
CA ARG A 40 15.09 4.17 7.92
C ARG A 40 15.66 4.07 6.50
N VAL A 41 15.81 2.86 5.98
CA VAL A 41 16.36 2.63 4.63
C VAL A 41 15.31 2.98 3.57
N VAL A 42 14.08 2.49 3.72
CA VAL A 42 12.98 2.75 2.78
C VAL A 42 12.63 4.23 2.73
N ALA A 43 12.59 4.93 3.87
CA ALA A 43 12.28 6.36 3.90
C ALA A 43 13.26 7.25 3.12
N LYS A 44 14.42 6.73 2.73
CA LYS A 44 15.43 7.43 1.91
C LYS A 44 15.29 7.16 0.42
N THR A 45 14.41 6.26 -0.02
CA THR A 45 14.22 5.96 -1.44
C THR A 45 13.32 7.00 -2.10
N ALA A 46 13.55 7.25 -3.39
CA ALA A 46 12.67 8.12 -4.18
C ALA A 46 11.25 7.52 -4.28
N ASP A 47 11.14 6.19 -4.36
CA ASP A 47 9.85 5.50 -4.43
C ASP A 47 8.98 5.79 -3.20
N TRP A 48 9.57 5.82 -1.99
CA TRP A 48 8.83 6.19 -0.79
C TRP A 48 8.27 7.61 -0.87
N THR A 49 9.03 8.55 -1.43
CA THR A 49 8.58 9.94 -1.59
C THR A 49 7.52 10.11 -2.67
N MET A 50 7.46 9.20 -3.65
CA MET A 50 6.45 9.20 -4.71
C MET A 50 5.15 8.50 -4.29
N LEU A 51 5.22 7.61 -3.29
CA LEU A 51 4.02 6.98 -2.75
C LEU A 51 3.09 8.04 -2.13
N GLU A 52 1.80 7.89 -2.39
CA GLU A 52 0.78 8.63 -1.66
C GLU A 52 0.71 8.17 -0.20
N LYS A 53 0.21 9.03 0.70
CA LYS A 53 0.22 8.76 2.14
C LYS A 53 -0.50 7.44 2.51
N PRO A 54 -1.69 7.11 1.97
CA PRO A 54 -2.35 5.84 2.28
C PRO A 54 -1.52 4.61 1.84
N TRP A 55 -0.83 4.69 0.70
CA TRP A 55 0.04 3.62 0.22
C TRP A 55 1.29 3.45 1.07
N ARG A 56 1.83 4.55 1.60
CA ARG A 56 2.93 4.50 2.59
C ARG A 56 2.51 3.77 3.86
N SER A 57 1.26 3.91 4.29
CA SER A 57 0.72 3.18 5.45
C SER A 57 0.76 1.68 5.23
N LEU A 58 0.41 1.20 4.04
CA LEU A 58 0.45 -0.22 3.69
C LEU A 58 1.88 -0.78 3.75
N VAL A 59 2.84 -0.05 3.17
CA VAL A 59 4.27 -0.44 3.26
C VAL A 59 4.75 -0.39 4.70
N TYR A 60 4.33 0.60 5.49
CA TYR A 60 4.68 0.72 6.90
C TYR A 60 4.18 -0.47 7.72
N ILE A 61 2.95 -0.92 7.49
CA ILE A 61 2.37 -2.11 8.13
C ILE A 61 3.23 -3.34 7.91
N ALA A 62 3.68 -3.57 6.68
CA ALA A 62 4.57 -4.69 6.37
C ALA A 62 5.95 -4.51 7.03
N MET A 63 6.55 -3.31 6.98
CA MET A 63 7.88 -3.08 7.56
C MET A 63 7.93 -3.32 9.08
N GLU A 64 6.90 -2.85 9.80
CA GLU A 64 6.78 -3.02 11.25
C GLU A 64 6.21 -4.39 11.64
N GLU A 65 5.79 -5.20 10.65
CA GLU A 65 5.12 -6.50 10.83
C GLU A 65 3.99 -6.38 11.86
N ILE A 66 3.06 -5.45 11.61
CA ILE A 66 1.95 -5.20 12.52
C ILE A 66 1.03 -6.42 12.51
N GLU A 67 0.75 -6.95 13.69
CA GLU A 67 -0.15 -8.07 13.91
C GLU A 67 -1.52 -7.58 14.38
N PRO A 68 -2.60 -8.32 14.08
CA PRO A 68 -3.91 -8.02 14.63
C PRO A 68 -3.88 -8.18 16.17
N PRO A 69 -4.63 -7.35 16.91
CA PRO A 69 -4.76 -7.52 18.36
C PRO A 69 -5.34 -8.91 18.67
N GLY A 70 -4.73 -9.59 19.65
CA GLY A 70 -5.17 -10.93 20.08
C GLY A 70 -6.60 -10.91 20.63
N ASP A 71 -7.32 -12.00 20.40
CA ASP A 71 -8.74 -12.15 20.77
C ASP A 71 -8.98 -12.24 22.29
N ASP A 72 -7.91 -12.43 23.08
CA ASP A 72 -7.93 -12.56 24.54
C ASP A 72 -7.71 -11.23 25.30
N GLU A 73 -7.62 -10.09 24.60
CA GLU A 73 -7.40 -8.76 25.21
C GLU A 73 -8.71 -8.04 25.59
N ASP A 74 -9.83 -8.76 25.75
CA ASP A 74 -11.05 -8.28 26.46
C ASP A 74 -10.88 -8.25 28.00
N LYS A 75 -9.71 -8.65 28.49
CA LYS A 75 -9.28 -8.37 29.87
C LYS A 75 -8.39 -7.12 29.84
N PRO A 76 -8.50 -6.19 30.82
CA PRO A 76 -7.59 -5.07 30.91
C PRO A 76 -6.16 -5.59 31.14
N SER A 77 -5.43 -5.80 30.03
CA SER A 77 -4.07 -6.30 30.01
C SER A 77 -3.16 -5.19 30.49
N MET A 78 -2.97 -5.12 31.80
CA MET A 78 -2.02 -4.25 32.49
C MET A 78 -0.55 -4.61 32.21
N SER A 79 -0.22 -5.19 31.05
CA SER A 79 1.06 -5.89 30.85
C SER A 79 1.80 -5.60 29.54
N ARG A 80 1.54 -4.50 28.83
CA ARG A 80 2.48 -4.02 27.79
C ARG A 80 2.68 -2.51 27.82
N GLN A 81 3.12 -2.00 28.97
CA GLN A 81 3.81 -0.71 29.02
C GLN A 81 5.32 -0.95 29.04
N HIS A 82 5.96 -0.87 27.87
CA HIS A 82 7.28 -0.24 27.82
C HIS A 82 7.11 1.24 28.19
N ARG A 83 6.90 1.52 29.48
CA ARG A 83 7.02 2.85 30.09
C ARG A 83 8.51 3.20 30.17
N GLY A 84 9.11 3.40 29.02
CA GLY A 84 10.41 4.04 28.85
C GLY A 84 10.24 5.30 28.03
N SER A 85 10.40 6.45 28.69
CA SER A 85 10.44 7.81 28.10
C SER A 85 9.11 8.54 27.92
N ARG A 86 8.55 8.98 29.05
CA ARG A 86 7.56 10.05 29.12
C ARG A 86 8.28 11.40 29.30
N ARG A 87 8.61 12.10 28.21
CA ARG A 87 8.59 13.58 28.09
C ARG A 87 9.24 14.04 26.78
N ARG A 88 8.42 14.47 25.82
CA ARG A 88 8.36 15.88 25.39
C ARG A 88 6.98 16.15 24.79
N THR A 89 6.14 16.75 25.61
CA THR A 89 4.93 17.47 25.21
C THR A 89 5.34 18.65 24.33
N ARG A 90 5.04 18.57 23.03
CA ARG A 90 4.76 19.72 22.17
C ARG A 90 3.54 19.32 21.35
N GLY A 91 2.49 20.13 21.42
CA GLY A 91 1.17 19.86 20.86
C GLY A 91 1.21 19.42 19.39
N GLY A 92 0.37 18.44 19.08
CA GLY A 92 0.37 17.70 17.82
C GLY A 92 0.86 16.29 18.08
N GLY A 93 -0.04 15.36 18.39
CA GLY A 93 0.31 13.93 18.42
C GLY A 93 1.01 13.60 17.10
N ALA A 94 2.21 13.02 17.18
CA ALA A 94 2.96 12.66 15.97
C ALA A 94 2.09 11.70 15.17
N GLN A 95 1.52 12.15 14.05
CA GLN A 95 0.76 11.30 13.15
C GLN A 95 1.64 10.13 12.75
N THR A 96 1.22 8.94 13.13
CA THR A 96 1.86 7.71 12.71
C THR A 96 1.47 7.46 11.25
N PRO A 97 2.29 6.75 10.46
CA PRO A 97 1.90 6.40 9.10
C PRO A 97 0.58 5.61 9.03
N LEU A 98 0.13 4.95 10.11
CA LEU A 98 -1.18 4.31 10.18
C LEU A 98 -2.34 5.30 10.14
N ASP A 99 -2.15 6.51 10.68
CA ASP A 99 -3.16 7.57 10.70
C ASP A 99 -3.40 8.18 9.31
N TRP A 100 -2.61 7.80 8.31
CA TRP A 100 -2.81 8.21 6.91
C TRP A 100 -3.74 7.27 6.14
N LEU A 101 -4.18 6.15 6.74
CA LEU A 101 -5.19 5.31 6.13
C LEU A 101 -6.55 6.03 6.16
N PRO A 102 -7.30 6.03 5.05
CA PRO A 102 -8.68 6.48 5.04
C PRO A 102 -9.52 5.75 6.10
N SER A 103 -10.54 6.43 6.61
CA SER A 103 -11.52 5.80 7.50
C SER A 103 -12.38 4.77 6.75
N LEU A 104 -13.10 3.91 7.48
CA LEU A 104 -14.03 2.95 6.87
C LEU A 104 -15.14 3.67 6.08
N GLU A 105 -15.65 4.79 6.60
CA GLU A 105 -16.70 5.58 5.92
C GLU A 105 -16.17 6.21 4.63
N GLU A 106 -14.94 6.73 4.64
CA GLU A 106 -14.31 7.30 3.45
C GLU A 106 -14.08 6.24 2.37
N ILE A 107 -13.53 5.06 2.73
CA ILE A 107 -13.14 4.05 1.72
C ILE A 107 -14.34 3.31 1.11
N VAL A 108 -15.44 3.20 1.85
CA VAL A 108 -16.68 2.61 1.34
C VAL A 108 -17.31 3.52 0.29
N LEU A 109 -17.31 4.84 0.51
CA LEU A 109 -17.85 5.82 -0.44
C LEU A 109 -16.89 6.16 -1.58
N ASP A 110 -15.61 5.82 -1.45
CA ASP A 110 -14.59 6.10 -2.45
C ASP A 110 -14.81 5.26 -3.72
N THR A 111 -15.13 5.94 -4.83
CA THR A 111 -15.28 5.31 -6.16
C THR A 111 -14.10 5.57 -7.08
N ASP A 112 -13.15 6.41 -6.64
CA ASP A 112 -11.97 6.80 -7.42
C ASP A 112 -10.80 5.83 -7.19
N SER A 113 -10.72 5.26 -5.98
CA SER A 113 -9.75 4.24 -5.64
C SER A 113 -10.01 2.88 -6.30
N SER A 114 -8.92 2.16 -6.58
CA SER A 114 -8.96 0.76 -7.02
C SER A 114 -9.69 -0.13 -6.01
N GLU A 115 -10.50 -1.06 -6.51
CA GLU A 115 -11.27 -2.01 -5.69
C GLU A 115 -10.33 -2.85 -4.79
N VAL A 116 -9.16 -3.23 -5.33
CA VAL A 116 -8.13 -4.01 -4.62
C VAL A 116 -7.51 -3.19 -3.48
N PHE A 117 -7.26 -1.90 -3.73
CA PHE A 117 -6.76 -0.98 -2.71
C PHE A 117 -7.80 -0.74 -1.60
N ARG A 118 -9.07 -0.51 -1.99
CA ARG A 118 -10.18 -0.35 -1.05
C ARG A 118 -10.32 -1.56 -0.14
N LEU A 119 -10.26 -2.77 -0.69
CA LEU A 119 -10.29 -4.00 0.10
C LEU A 119 -9.13 -4.05 1.11
N ALA A 120 -7.90 -3.72 0.69
CA ALA A 120 -6.75 -3.74 1.59
C ALA A 120 -6.94 -2.79 2.78
N VAL A 121 -7.41 -1.56 2.54
CA VAL A 121 -7.68 -0.57 3.60
C VAL A 121 -8.81 -1.05 4.52
N MET A 122 -9.90 -1.61 3.96
CA MET A 122 -11.00 -2.16 4.76
C MET A 122 -10.54 -3.29 5.68
N LEU A 123 -9.75 -4.25 5.17
CA LEU A 123 -9.25 -5.36 5.98
C LEU A 123 -8.32 -4.91 7.10
N VAL A 124 -7.46 -3.93 6.83
CA VAL A 124 -6.57 -3.34 7.85
C VAL A 124 -7.39 -2.63 8.93
N ASN A 125 -8.32 -1.76 8.55
CA ASN A 125 -9.18 -1.06 9.51
C ASN A 125 -10.04 -2.04 10.30
N LYS A 126 -10.61 -3.08 9.67
CA LYS A 126 -11.39 -4.13 10.34
C LYS A 126 -10.60 -4.82 11.46
N GLN A 127 -9.32 -5.07 11.23
CA GLN A 127 -8.47 -5.77 12.20
C GLN A 127 -7.91 -4.83 13.29
N LEU A 128 -7.53 -3.61 12.94
CA LEU A 128 -6.90 -2.66 13.88
C LEU A 128 -7.91 -1.80 14.65
N LYS A 129 -9.11 -1.61 14.11
CA LYS A 129 -10.19 -0.75 14.64
C LYS A 129 -11.51 -1.53 14.65
N LYS A 130 -11.52 -2.69 15.34
CA LYS A 130 -12.70 -3.58 15.39
C LYS A 130 -13.97 -2.84 15.84
N ASP A 131 -13.84 -1.90 16.78
CA ASP A 131 -14.95 -1.10 17.33
C ASP A 131 -15.63 -0.18 16.31
N ASP A 132 -14.90 0.22 15.25
CA ASP A 132 -15.43 1.11 14.20
C ASP A 132 -16.18 0.32 13.10
N TRP A 133 -16.17 -1.02 13.15
CA TRP A 133 -16.80 -1.86 12.15
C TRP A 133 -18.33 -1.87 12.32
N LYS A 134 -19.04 -1.63 11.21
CA LYS A 134 -20.51 -1.71 11.14
C LYS A 134 -20.91 -2.85 10.21
N ASP A 135 -22.01 -3.53 10.53
CA ASP A 135 -22.50 -4.67 9.74
C ASP A 135 -22.81 -4.31 8.28
N GLU A 136 -23.11 -3.03 8.03
CA GLU A 136 -23.33 -2.46 6.70
C GLU A 136 -22.11 -2.66 5.77
N TYR A 137 -20.89 -2.62 6.32
CA TYR A 137 -19.66 -2.79 5.54
C TYR A 137 -19.40 -4.22 5.10
N ASN A 138 -20.12 -5.21 5.66
CA ASN A 138 -19.95 -6.62 5.29
C ASN A 138 -20.33 -6.86 3.82
N SER A 139 -21.35 -6.15 3.31
CA SER A 139 -21.78 -6.28 1.91
C SER A 139 -20.74 -5.74 0.94
N ASP A 140 -20.19 -4.55 1.24
CA ASP A 140 -19.11 -3.92 0.46
C ASP A 140 -17.83 -4.76 0.48
N GLU A 141 -17.45 -5.25 1.66
CA GLU A 141 -16.30 -6.14 1.80
C GLU A 141 -16.45 -7.40 0.94
N GLN A 142 -17.63 -8.04 0.98
CA GLN A 142 -17.89 -9.24 0.21
C GLN A 142 -17.86 -8.96 -1.31
N ALA A 143 -18.45 -7.86 -1.76
CA ALA A 143 -18.42 -7.44 -3.16
C ALA A 143 -16.98 -7.21 -3.66
N LEU A 144 -16.14 -6.57 -2.83
CA LEU A 144 -14.72 -6.35 -3.16
C LEU A 144 -13.91 -7.66 -3.17
N ARG A 145 -14.22 -8.60 -2.27
CA ARG A 145 -13.60 -9.94 -2.24
C ARG A 145 -13.94 -10.72 -3.52
N GLU A 146 -15.21 -10.71 -3.93
CA GLU A 146 -15.67 -11.35 -5.17
C GLU A 146 -14.98 -10.73 -6.38
N TYR A 147 -14.90 -9.39 -6.45
CA TYR A 147 -14.15 -8.71 -7.51
C TYR A 147 -12.69 -9.16 -7.59
N CYS A 148 -12.00 -9.29 -6.44
CA CYS A 148 -10.61 -9.74 -6.39
C CYS A 148 -10.46 -11.22 -6.78
N LEU A 149 -11.45 -12.07 -6.48
CA LEU A 149 -11.47 -13.48 -6.92
C LEU A 149 -11.63 -13.60 -8.43
N GLU A 150 -12.50 -12.78 -9.03
CA GLU A 150 -12.80 -12.82 -10.45
C GLU A 150 -11.70 -12.19 -11.32
N ASN A 151 -11.21 -11.01 -10.93
CA ASN A 151 -10.26 -10.22 -11.74
C ASN A 151 -8.79 -10.48 -11.38
N GLY A 152 -8.57 -11.10 -10.22
CA GLY A 152 -7.26 -11.29 -9.63
C GLY A 152 -6.64 -10.00 -9.11
N VAL A 153 -5.54 -10.17 -8.38
CA VAL A 153 -4.76 -9.07 -7.79
C VAL A 153 -3.36 -9.02 -8.39
N GLU A 154 -2.74 -7.85 -8.45
CA GLU A 154 -1.36 -7.74 -8.93
C GLU A 154 -0.37 -8.43 -7.98
N ALA A 155 0.72 -8.97 -8.52
CA ALA A 155 1.72 -9.70 -7.74
C ALA A 155 2.35 -8.88 -6.59
N THR A 156 2.35 -7.55 -6.69
CA THR A 156 2.81 -6.66 -5.61
C THR A 156 1.96 -6.83 -4.35
N TRP A 157 0.65 -7.09 -4.48
CA TRP A 157 -0.22 -7.35 -3.34
C TRP A 157 0.11 -8.67 -2.64
N HIS A 158 0.52 -9.70 -3.39
CA HIS A 158 1.03 -10.94 -2.80
C HIS A 158 2.32 -10.69 -2.03
N LYS A 159 3.29 -9.97 -2.62
CA LYS A 159 4.53 -9.59 -1.92
C LYS A 159 4.24 -8.82 -0.63
N LEU A 160 3.22 -7.94 -0.63
CA LEU A 160 2.80 -7.23 0.57
C LEU A 160 2.24 -8.21 1.61
N ALA A 161 1.31 -9.07 1.22
CA ALA A 161 0.63 -10.04 2.07
C ALA A 161 1.55 -11.13 2.66
N GLU A 162 2.63 -11.51 1.97
CA GLU A 162 3.66 -12.40 2.51
C GLU A 162 4.35 -11.79 3.75
N ASN A 163 4.36 -10.46 3.86
CA ASN A 163 5.08 -9.72 4.90
C ASN A 163 4.17 -9.11 5.97
N THR A 164 2.85 -9.34 5.91
CA THR A 164 1.92 -8.93 6.97
C THR A 164 0.75 -9.91 7.10
N SER A 165 0.44 -10.30 8.33
CA SER A 165 -0.73 -11.14 8.60
C SER A 165 -2.05 -10.41 8.33
N LEU A 166 -2.07 -9.07 8.38
CA LEU A 166 -3.29 -8.27 8.17
C LEU A 166 -3.89 -8.46 6.77
N LEU A 167 -3.03 -8.74 5.78
CA LEU A 167 -3.44 -8.90 4.39
C LEU A 167 -3.26 -10.34 3.89
N GLY A 168 -3.08 -11.32 4.77
CA GLY A 168 -2.79 -12.71 4.39
C GLY A 168 -3.81 -13.33 3.43
N GLN A 169 -5.07 -12.88 3.48
CA GLN A 169 -6.10 -13.30 2.53
C GLN A 169 -5.75 -13.02 1.07
N PHE A 170 -4.98 -11.97 0.79
CA PHE A 170 -4.60 -11.63 -0.59
C PHE A 170 -3.82 -12.74 -1.28
N LEU A 171 -3.17 -13.63 -0.53
CA LEU A 171 -2.48 -14.80 -1.08
C LEU A 171 -3.43 -15.84 -1.68
N ALA A 172 -4.71 -15.84 -1.28
CA ALA A 172 -5.73 -16.73 -1.82
C ALA A 172 -6.35 -16.22 -3.13
N PHE A 173 -6.19 -14.93 -3.45
CA PHE A 173 -6.68 -14.39 -4.72
C PHE A 173 -5.75 -14.79 -5.88
N PRO A 174 -6.28 -14.99 -7.10
CA PRO A 174 -5.45 -15.31 -8.25
C PRO A 174 -4.59 -14.11 -8.65
N ILE A 175 -3.35 -14.35 -9.08
CA ILE A 175 -2.49 -13.28 -9.61
C ILE A 175 -3.00 -12.86 -11.00
N SER A 176 -3.32 -11.58 -11.15
CA SER A 176 -3.77 -11.01 -12.42
C SER A 176 -2.67 -11.11 -13.49
N LYS A 177 -2.99 -11.70 -14.64
CA LYS A 177 -2.03 -11.97 -15.73
C LYS A 177 -1.64 -10.73 -16.55
N LYS A 178 -1.87 -9.52 -16.05
CA LYS A 178 -1.52 -8.28 -16.76
C LYS A 178 0.00 -8.28 -17.00
N LYS A 179 0.38 -8.38 -18.28
CA LYS A 179 1.78 -8.38 -18.73
C LYS A 179 2.47 -7.17 -18.09
N GLN A 180 3.38 -7.44 -17.16
CA GLN A 180 4.40 -6.50 -16.70
C GLN A 180 5.07 -5.91 -17.95
N LYS A 181 4.61 -4.74 -18.42
CA LYS A 181 5.35 -3.98 -19.42
C LYS A 181 6.57 -3.47 -18.69
N LYS A 182 7.64 -4.27 -18.65
CA LYS A 182 8.99 -3.77 -18.38
C LYS A 182 9.17 -2.57 -19.29
N SER A 183 9.21 -1.38 -18.72
CA SER A 183 9.44 -0.12 -19.40
C SER A 183 10.90 -0.05 -19.84
N THR A 184 11.34 -0.97 -20.69
CA THR A 184 12.56 -0.79 -21.46
C THR A 184 12.23 0.20 -22.58
N LYS A 185 12.06 1.48 -22.23
CA LYS A 185 12.18 2.55 -23.22
C LYS A 185 13.65 2.51 -23.67
N LYS A 186 13.94 1.74 -24.71
CA LYS A 186 15.16 1.91 -25.50
C LYS A 186 15.04 3.30 -26.10
N THR A 187 15.67 4.29 -25.47
CA THR A 187 15.88 5.58 -26.11
C THR A 187 16.78 5.33 -27.31
N ASP A 188 16.27 5.60 -28.49
CA ASP A 188 17.00 5.42 -29.74
C ASP A 188 18.05 6.54 -29.86
N ILE A 189 19.26 6.28 -29.34
CA ILE A 189 20.41 7.19 -29.33
C ILE A 189 20.86 7.54 -30.76
N SER A 190 20.35 6.85 -31.78
CA SER A 190 20.57 7.13 -33.19
C SER A 190 20.24 8.59 -33.57
N LYS A 191 19.27 9.22 -32.89
CA LYS A 191 18.87 10.62 -33.14
C LYS A 191 19.62 11.64 -32.29
N ALA A 192 20.50 11.20 -31.38
CA ALA A 192 21.28 12.08 -30.51
C ALA A 192 22.68 12.42 -31.07
N ARG A 193 22.96 12.02 -32.32
CA ARG A 193 24.20 12.41 -33.01
C ARG A 193 24.04 13.84 -33.53
N ILE A 194 24.70 14.77 -32.85
CA ILE A 194 24.91 16.13 -33.35
C ILE A 194 26.04 16.02 -34.39
N ASP A 195 25.72 16.30 -35.65
CA ASP A 195 26.74 16.42 -36.70
C ASP A 195 27.36 17.82 -36.62
N ILE A 196 28.69 17.88 -36.47
CA ILE A 196 29.45 19.13 -36.39
C ILE A 196 29.68 19.72 -37.79
N ASN A 197 29.39 18.97 -38.85
CA ASN A 197 29.61 19.42 -40.22
C ASN A 197 28.34 19.97 -40.90
N ASP A 198 27.25 20.14 -40.15
CA ASP A 198 26.07 20.91 -40.59
C ASP A 198 26.44 22.40 -40.60
N SER A 199 27.09 22.78 -41.70
CA SER A 199 27.62 24.11 -41.96
C SER A 199 26.66 24.76 -42.95
N GLU A 200 25.90 25.75 -42.50
CA GLU A 200 25.27 26.74 -43.39
C GLU A 200 26.30 27.81 -43.80
#